data_AF-D2QH34-F1
#
_entry.id   AF-D2QH34-F1
#
_cell.length_a   1.000
_cell.length_b   1.000
_cell.length_c   1.000
_cell.angle_alpha   90.00
_cell.angle_beta   90.00
_cell.angle_gamma   90.00
#
_symmetry.space_group_name_H-M   'P 1'
#
loop_
_entity.id
_entity.type
_entity.pdbx_description
1 polymer ?
#
loop_
_entity_poly.entity_id
_entity_poly.type
_entity_poly.pdbx_seq_one_letter_code
_entity_poly.pdbx_strand_id
1 'polypeptide(L)'
;MLINFPKLLIAGFLLIVATASFGQTQSSLNNEQLQTFQQADKALNSVYQKILKQYSADKEFIKNLKIAQRIWVQFRDAEVSMKYPARPAGYYGSAQPMCEAAYRTELTQQRTRTLTVWLTGIEEGDVCAGSVEVKD
;
A
#
# COMPACT_ATOMS: atom_id res chain seq x y z
N MET A 1 -25.01 -58.17 19.31
CA MET A 1 -23.81 -57.73 20.06
C MET A 1 -22.60 -58.04 19.20
N LEU A 2 -21.73 -57.14 18.77
CA LEU A 2 -21.31 -55.87 19.36
C LEU A 2 -21.03 -54.88 18.21
N ILE A 3 -21.68 -53.72 18.24
CA ILE A 3 -21.29 -52.59 17.39
C ILE A 3 -19.86 -52.21 17.81
N ASN A 4 -18.93 -52.18 16.85
CA ASN A 4 -17.51 -51.95 17.11
C ASN A 4 -17.28 -50.44 17.35
N PHE A 5 -17.58 -50.01 18.57
CA PHE A 5 -17.50 -48.61 19.05
C PHE A 5 -16.22 -47.84 18.70
N PRO A 6 -14.99 -48.40 18.67
CA PRO A 6 -13.79 -47.60 18.41
C PRO A 6 -13.65 -47.14 16.94
N LYS A 7 -14.21 -47.88 15.97
CA LYS A 7 -14.13 -47.49 14.54
C LYS A 7 -15.15 -46.40 14.17
N LEU A 8 -16.29 -46.36 14.87
CA LEU A 8 -17.30 -45.30 14.71
C LEU A 8 -16.82 -43.97 15.32
N LEU A 9 -16.06 -44.02 16.42
CA LEU A 9 -15.47 -42.85 17.07
C LEU A 9 -14.35 -42.20 16.23
N ILE A 10 -13.53 -43.00 15.54
CA ILE A 10 -12.45 -42.49 14.67
C ILE A 10 -13.01 -41.85 13.40
N ALA A 11 -14.07 -42.41 12.80
CA ALA A 11 -14.73 -41.82 11.64
C ALA A 11 -15.48 -40.51 11.97
N GLY A 12 -16.02 -40.38 13.18
CA GLY A 12 -16.67 -39.15 13.65
C GLY A 12 -15.70 -37.99 13.90
N PHE A 13 -14.49 -38.27 14.38
CA PHE A 13 -13.48 -37.23 14.67
C PHE A 13 -12.90 -36.57 13.41
N LEU A 14 -12.78 -37.32 12.30
CA LEU A 14 -12.31 -36.81 11.00
C LEU A 14 -13.32 -35.90 10.28
N LEU A 15 -14.63 -36.02 10.57
CA LEU A 15 -15.66 -35.16 9.98
C LEU A 15 -15.74 -33.76 10.63
N ILE A 16 -15.34 -33.63 11.91
CA ILE A 16 -15.48 -32.39 12.68
C ILE A 16 -14.38 -31.38 12.32
N VAL A 17 -13.21 -31.85 11.86
CA VAL A 17 -12.08 -30.97 11.47
C VAL A 17 -12.30 -30.29 10.11
N ALA A 18 -13.23 -30.79 9.28
CA ALA A 18 -13.42 -30.33 7.91
C ALA A 18 -14.27 -29.05 7.75
N THR A 19 -14.85 -28.49 8.82
CA THR A 19 -15.82 -27.37 8.71
C THR A 19 -15.37 -26.04 9.31
N ALA A 20 -14.11 -25.89 9.71
CA ALA A 20 -13.58 -24.62 10.19
C ALA A 20 -13.12 -23.72 9.03
N SER A 21 -14.04 -23.35 8.12
CA SER A 21 -13.79 -22.27 7.16
C SER A 21 -14.11 -20.93 7.82
N PHE A 22 -13.09 -20.19 8.27
CA PHE A 22 -13.27 -18.80 8.68
C PHE A 22 -13.55 -17.95 7.43
N GLY A 23 -14.81 -17.63 7.16
CA GLY A 23 -15.17 -16.68 6.11
C GLY A 23 -14.83 -15.26 6.54
N GLN A 24 -13.93 -14.57 5.83
CA GLN A 24 -13.70 -13.13 6.03
C GLN A 24 -14.89 -12.33 5.48
N THR A 25 -15.31 -11.30 6.21
CA THR A 25 -16.36 -10.38 5.73
C THR A 25 -15.76 -9.32 4.80
N GLN A 26 -16.55 -8.82 3.84
CA GLN A 26 -16.11 -7.69 2.99
C GLN A 26 -15.75 -6.45 3.81
N SER A 27 -16.43 -6.22 4.94
CA SER A 27 -16.05 -5.13 5.85
C SER A 27 -14.67 -5.34 6.47
N SER A 28 -14.32 -6.58 6.83
CA SER A 28 -12.99 -6.91 7.35
C SER A 28 -11.92 -6.66 6.29
N LEU A 29 -12.14 -7.14 5.07
CA LEU A 29 -11.21 -6.97 3.95
C LEU A 29 -11.02 -5.48 3.57
N ASN A 30 -12.12 -4.71 3.55
CA ASN A 30 -12.06 -3.26 3.33
C ASN A 30 -11.20 -2.55 4.40
N ASN A 31 -11.37 -2.93 5.67
CA ASN A 31 -10.61 -2.33 6.77
C ASN A 31 -9.12 -2.72 6.74
N GLU A 32 -8.82 -4.00 6.47
CA GLU A 32 -7.45 -4.48 6.33
C GLU A 32 -6.71 -3.73 5.21
N GLN A 33 -7.35 -3.60 4.04
CA GLN A 33 -6.74 -2.92 2.91
C GLN A 33 -6.55 -1.41 3.14
N LEU A 34 -7.45 -0.77 3.90
CA LEU A 34 -7.27 0.60 4.35
C LEU A 34 -6.04 0.74 5.28
N GLN A 35 -5.83 -0.20 6.19
CA GLN A 35 -4.64 -0.22 7.05
C GLN A 35 -3.35 -0.39 6.24
N THR A 36 -3.36 -1.26 5.23
CA THR A 36 -2.21 -1.41 4.31
C THR A 36 -1.89 -0.08 3.61
N PHE A 37 -2.90 0.65 3.14
CA PHE A 37 -2.69 1.98 2.55
C PHE A 37 -2.08 2.96 3.57
N GLN A 38 -2.60 3.00 4.79
CA GLN A 38 -2.05 3.86 5.86
C GLN A 38 -0.59 3.53 6.18
N GLN A 39 -0.20 2.25 6.15
CA GLN A 39 1.19 1.83 6.34
C GLN A 39 2.08 2.31 5.18
N ALA A 40 1.62 2.18 3.93
CA ALA A 40 2.34 2.68 2.77
C ALA A 40 2.52 4.22 2.82
N ASP A 41 1.48 4.94 3.25
CA ASP A 41 1.53 6.41 3.39
C ASP A 41 2.50 6.84 4.51
N LYS A 42 2.53 6.11 5.64
CA LYS A 42 3.55 6.31 6.69
C LYS A 42 4.96 6.08 6.17
N ALA A 43 5.18 5.04 5.36
CA ALA A 43 6.49 4.76 4.77
C ALA A 43 6.94 5.88 3.81
N LEU A 44 6.03 6.36 2.94
CA LEU A 44 6.28 7.51 2.07
C LEU A 44 6.66 8.76 2.87
N ASN A 45 5.90 9.07 3.92
CA ASN A 45 6.17 10.21 4.79
C ASN A 45 7.53 10.07 5.50
N SER A 46 7.90 8.87 5.95
CA SER A 46 9.22 8.63 6.54
C SER A 46 10.37 8.93 5.55
N VAL A 47 10.26 8.46 4.31
CA VAL A 47 11.24 8.77 3.24
C VAL A 47 11.29 10.27 2.97
N TYR A 48 10.14 10.91 2.79
CA TYR A 48 10.07 12.36 2.57
C TYR A 48 10.73 13.17 3.70
N GLN A 49 10.48 12.83 4.97
CA GLN A 49 11.12 13.51 6.10
C GLN A 49 12.63 13.30 6.16
N LYS A 50 13.12 12.09 5.81
CA LYS A 50 14.56 11.82 5.72
C LYS A 50 15.22 12.71 4.65
N ILE A 51 14.58 12.85 3.48
CA ILE A 51 15.08 13.73 2.41
C ILE A 51 15.13 15.19 2.87
N LEU A 52 14.07 15.69 3.52
CA LEU A 52 14.06 17.05 4.07
C LEU A 52 15.20 17.29 5.07
N LYS A 53 15.58 16.28 5.85
CA LYS A 53 16.69 16.37 6.81
C LYS A 53 18.04 16.35 6.10
N GLN A 54 18.26 15.42 5.19
CA GLN A 54 19.53 15.25 4.47
C GLN A 54 19.83 16.49 3.61
N TYR A 55 18.86 16.98 2.84
CA TYR A 55 19.01 18.14 1.96
C TYR A 55 18.68 19.47 2.65
N SER A 56 18.77 19.53 3.98
CA SER A 56 18.32 20.70 4.76
C SER A 56 19.02 22.01 4.39
N ALA A 57 20.23 21.95 3.83
CA ALA A 57 20.97 23.11 3.33
C ALA A 57 20.48 23.61 1.96
N ASP A 58 19.96 22.73 1.10
CA ASP A 58 19.47 23.10 -0.24
C ASP A 58 18.01 23.57 -0.18
N LYS A 59 17.84 24.87 0.00
CA LYS A 59 16.51 25.50 0.19
C LYS A 59 15.65 25.45 -1.07
N GLU A 60 16.26 25.56 -2.26
CA GLU A 60 15.51 25.58 -3.52
C GLU A 60 15.04 24.16 -3.86
N PHE A 61 15.89 23.14 -3.67
CA PHE A 61 15.46 21.75 -3.79
C PHE A 61 14.30 21.43 -2.83
N ILE A 62 14.41 21.78 -1.55
CA ILE A 62 13.34 21.52 -0.56
C ILE A 62 12.03 22.20 -0.95
N LYS A 63 12.09 23.45 -1.42
CA LYS A 63 10.92 24.18 -1.91
C LYS A 63 10.26 23.44 -3.07
N ASN A 64 11.04 22.98 -4.04
CA ASN A 64 10.53 22.26 -5.21
C ASN A 64 10.03 20.85 -4.86
N LEU A 65 10.69 20.13 -3.94
CA LEU A 65 10.24 18.85 -3.42
C LEU A 65 8.87 18.97 -2.74
N LYS A 66 8.66 20.02 -1.92
CA LYS A 66 7.36 20.30 -1.28
C LYS A 66 6.26 20.54 -2.29
N ILE A 67 6.54 21.30 -3.35
CA ILE A 67 5.59 21.56 -4.44
C ILE A 67 5.26 20.25 -5.16
N ALA A 68 6.28 19.52 -5.60
CA ALA A 68 6.12 18.25 -6.31
C ALA A 68 5.32 17.23 -5.47
N GLN A 69 5.57 17.14 -4.17
CA GLN A 69 4.87 16.20 -3.30
C GLN A 69 3.39 16.56 -3.11
N ARG A 70 3.05 17.86 -2.99
CA ARG A 70 1.64 18.31 -2.94
C ARG A 70 0.90 18.00 -4.24
N ILE A 71 1.52 18.27 -5.38
CA ILE A 71 0.95 17.97 -6.69
C ILE A 71 0.79 16.46 -6.85
N TRP A 72 1.76 15.66 -6.41
CA TRP A 72 1.65 14.20 -6.46
C TRP A 72 0.45 13.66 -5.65
N VAL A 73 0.14 14.24 -4.49
CA VAL A 73 -1.06 13.87 -3.73
C VAL A 73 -2.34 14.15 -4.54
N GLN A 74 -2.42 15.33 -5.17
CA GLN A 74 -3.55 15.66 -6.05
C GLN A 74 -3.64 14.72 -7.25
N PHE A 75 -2.50 14.39 -7.87
CA PHE A 75 -2.42 13.41 -8.96
C PHE A 75 -2.92 12.04 -8.50
N ARG A 76 -2.46 11.53 -7.35
CA ARG A 76 -2.92 10.23 -6.80
C ARG A 76 -4.45 10.22 -6.63
N ASP A 77 -5.01 11.29 -6.08
CA ASP A 77 -6.45 11.39 -5.86
C ASP A 77 -7.22 11.49 -7.18
N ALA A 78 -6.66 12.19 -8.17
CA ALA A 78 -7.20 12.27 -9.53
C ALA A 78 -7.13 10.91 -10.26
N GLU A 79 -6.04 10.15 -10.14
CA GLU A 79 -5.89 8.79 -10.70
C GLU A 79 -6.93 7.83 -10.11
N VAL A 80 -7.13 7.85 -8.80
CA VAL A 80 -8.16 7.04 -8.15
C VAL A 80 -9.55 7.42 -8.65
N SER A 81 -9.83 8.73 -8.79
CA SER A 81 -11.11 9.23 -9.31
C SER A 81 -11.32 8.90 -10.79
N MET A 82 -10.25 8.88 -11.59
CA MET A 82 -10.27 8.46 -12.98
C MET A 82 -10.56 6.96 -13.10
N LYS A 83 -9.94 6.14 -12.24
CA LYS A 83 -10.13 4.68 -12.23
C LYS A 83 -11.49 4.26 -11.68
N TYR A 84 -12.01 4.99 -10.70
CA TYR A 84 -13.33 4.81 -10.12
C TYR A 84 -14.15 6.10 -10.23
N PRO A 85 -14.63 6.47 -11.44
CA PRO A 85 -15.46 7.65 -11.61
C PRO A 85 -16.71 7.58 -10.74
N ALA A 86 -17.23 8.74 -10.34
CA ALA A 86 -18.48 8.83 -9.61
C ALA A 86 -19.62 8.15 -10.41
N ARG A 87 -20.31 7.24 -9.75
CA ARG A 87 -21.44 6.44 -10.27
C ARG A 87 -22.51 6.31 -9.18
N PRO A 88 -23.75 5.92 -9.53
CA PRO A 88 -24.78 5.63 -8.55
C PRO A 88 -24.31 4.65 -7.47
N ALA A 89 -24.87 4.78 -6.26
CA ALA A 89 -24.52 3.93 -5.13
C ALA A 89 -24.65 2.45 -5.47
N GLY A 90 -23.65 1.66 -5.10
CA GLY A 90 -23.61 0.22 -5.35
C GLY A 90 -23.06 -0.20 -6.71
N TYR A 91 -22.76 0.73 -7.63
CA TYR A 91 -22.26 0.40 -8.97
C TYR A 91 -21.02 -0.51 -8.96
N TYR A 92 -20.05 -0.24 -8.09
CA TYR A 92 -18.82 -1.04 -7.96
C TYR A 92 -18.90 -2.14 -6.88
N GLY A 93 -20.06 -2.29 -6.23
CA GLY A 93 -20.28 -3.26 -5.15
C GLY A 93 -19.54 -2.95 -3.85
N SER A 94 -19.69 -3.85 -2.88
CA SER A 94 -19.15 -3.70 -1.51
C SER A 94 -17.61 -3.78 -1.43
N ALA A 95 -16.95 -4.21 -2.51
CA ALA A 95 -15.50 -4.30 -2.62
C ALA A 95 -14.82 -2.98 -3.02
N GLN A 96 -15.59 -1.95 -3.43
CA GLN A 96 -15.04 -0.67 -3.89
C GLN A 96 -14.03 -0.06 -2.91
N PRO A 97 -14.29 0.05 -1.59
CA PRO A 97 -13.33 0.65 -0.66
C PRO A 97 -12.00 -0.11 -0.60
N MET A 98 -12.03 -1.45 -0.63
CA MET A 98 -10.83 -2.29 -0.72
C MET A 98 -10.07 -2.00 -2.01
N CYS A 99 -10.74 -1.99 -3.16
CA CYS A 99 -10.10 -1.78 -4.46
C CYS A 99 -9.50 -0.37 -4.61
N GLU A 100 -10.14 0.66 -4.07
CA GLU A 100 -9.60 2.03 -4.01
C GLU A 100 -8.37 2.10 -3.10
N ALA A 101 -8.44 1.51 -1.89
CA ALA A 101 -7.32 1.48 -0.95
C ALA A 101 -6.12 0.70 -1.49
N ALA A 102 -6.35 -0.41 -2.21
CA ALA A 102 -5.31 -1.17 -2.89
C ALA A 102 -4.61 -0.32 -3.96
N TYR A 103 -5.37 0.40 -4.78
CA TYR A 103 -4.78 1.25 -5.82
C TYR A 103 -4.01 2.45 -5.23
N ARG A 104 -4.53 3.05 -4.15
CA ARG A 104 -3.82 4.09 -3.39
C ARG A 104 -2.50 3.56 -2.81
N THR A 105 -2.50 2.33 -2.31
CA THR A 105 -1.29 1.65 -1.81
C THR A 105 -0.24 1.55 -2.92
N GLU A 106 -0.63 1.06 -4.10
CA GLU A 106 0.27 0.88 -5.25
C GLU A 106 0.94 2.20 -5.65
N LEU A 107 0.16 3.24 -5.91
CA LEU A 107 0.67 4.56 -6.29
C LEU A 107 1.62 5.14 -5.22
N THR A 108 1.27 4.95 -3.95
CA THR A 108 2.07 5.43 -2.81
C THR A 108 3.41 4.70 -2.73
N GLN A 109 3.43 3.38 -2.92
CA GLN A 109 4.67 2.61 -2.97
C GLN A 109 5.56 2.98 -4.16
N GLN A 110 4.96 3.23 -5.33
CA GLN A 110 5.69 3.73 -6.50
C GLN A 110 6.38 5.06 -6.20
N ARG A 111 5.64 6.01 -5.60
CA ARG A 111 6.22 7.31 -5.22
C ARG A 111 7.34 7.17 -4.21
N THR A 112 7.18 6.29 -3.22
CA THR A 112 8.25 6.00 -2.26
C THR A 112 9.51 5.56 -2.98
N ARG A 113 9.42 4.61 -3.93
CA ARG A 113 10.56 4.15 -4.73
C ARG A 113 11.20 5.29 -5.54
N THR A 114 10.39 6.13 -6.19
CA THR A 114 10.90 7.31 -6.91
C THR A 114 11.69 8.25 -6.00
N LEU A 115 11.23 8.47 -4.76
CA LEU A 115 11.91 9.35 -3.81
C LEU A 115 13.15 8.73 -3.17
N THR A 116 13.24 7.40 -3.09
CA THR A 116 14.36 6.70 -2.45
C THR A 116 15.71 7.04 -3.06
N VAL A 117 15.77 7.42 -4.34
CA VAL A 117 17.03 7.77 -5.01
C VAL A 117 17.77 8.93 -4.32
N TRP A 118 17.05 9.92 -3.75
CA TRP A 118 17.67 11.00 -2.99
C TRP A 118 18.29 10.56 -1.67
N LEU A 119 17.91 9.39 -1.14
CA LEU A 119 18.50 8.82 0.08
C LEU A 119 19.64 7.84 -0.22
N THR A 120 19.57 7.15 -1.36
CA THR A 120 20.56 6.14 -1.72
C THR A 120 21.70 6.70 -2.55
N GLY A 121 21.49 7.83 -3.23
CA GLY A 121 22.42 8.39 -4.20
C GLY A 121 22.48 7.60 -5.52
N ILE A 122 23.33 8.08 -6.43
CA ILE A 122 23.60 7.51 -7.76
C ILE A 122 25.10 7.25 -7.98
N GLU A 123 25.48 6.44 -8.97
CA GLU A 123 26.89 6.26 -9.34
C GLU A 123 27.44 7.48 -10.09
N GLU A 124 28.75 7.69 -10.03
CA GLU A 124 29.42 8.70 -10.85
C GLU A 124 29.19 8.44 -12.35
N GLY A 125 29.03 9.52 -13.11
CA GLY A 125 28.93 9.47 -14.58
C GLY A 125 27.54 9.75 -15.16
N ASP A 126 26.48 9.77 -14.35
CA ASP A 126 25.17 10.26 -14.78
C ASP A 126 25.09 11.79 -14.72
N VAL A 127 25.31 12.45 -15.87
CA VAL A 127 25.23 13.91 -15.99
C VAL A 127 23.80 14.46 -15.87
N CYS A 128 22.79 13.59 -15.90
CA CYS A 128 21.37 13.93 -15.78
C CYS A 128 20.81 13.70 -14.38
N ALA A 129 21.68 13.44 -13.39
CA ALA A 129 21.34 13.16 -11.99
C ALA A 129 20.52 14.25 -11.28
N GLY A 130 20.62 15.50 -11.74
CA GLY A 130 19.98 16.64 -11.11
C GLY A 130 20.49 16.86 -9.68
N SER A 131 19.57 16.96 -8.71
CA SER A 131 19.90 17.25 -7.32
C SER A 131 20.21 16.02 -6.46
N VAL A 132 20.35 14.83 -7.05
CA VAL A 132 20.68 13.62 -6.30
C VAL A 132 22.17 13.59 -5.98
N GLU A 133 22.52 13.28 -4.72
CA GLU A 133 23.92 13.09 -4.31
C GLU A 133 24.55 11.84 -4.96
N VAL A 134 25.82 11.93 -5.30
CA VAL A 134 26.61 10.80 -5.77
C VAL A 134 26.94 9.90 -4.57
N LYS A 135 26.86 8.57 -4.76
CA LYS A 135 27.32 7.59 -3.77
C LYS A 135 28.84 7.67 -3.66
N ASP A 136 29.31 7.83 -2.43
CA ASP A 136 30.73 7.58 -2.09
C ASP A 136 31.14 6.14 -2.44
#